data_AF-A0A2H0D8M4-F1
#
_entry.id   AF-A0A2H0D8M4-F1
#
_cell.length_a   1.000
_cell.length_b   1.000
_cell.length_c   1.000
_cell.angle_alpha   90.00
_cell.angle_beta   90.00
_cell.angle_gamma   90.00
#
_symmetry.space_group_name_H-M   'P 1'
#
loop_
_entity.id
_entity.type
_entity.pdbx_description
1 polymer ?
#
loop_
_entity_poly.entity_id
_entity_poly.type
_entity_poly.pdbx_seq_one_letter_code
_entity_poly.pdbx_strand_id
1 'polypeptide(L)'
;MKKIIALAVSGLTLILTSQNAVAQCQLYQNIKGYTPTSHTLKLTQFDWLAFDQGKVLATGIKGTTNPYQHCQPIDGHQQFMLPGLIDAHGHIAGLGFEMLSVNLRGIASEALAVDAVKNFATKNPASQWIKGGGWNQVLWQNKHFPHRDSLDKSGIKKPILLERVDGHAVWVNSQALALAGINKETPDPQGGKIERDENGEATGVLIDNAMEFVRSKIPPISAAEQEIALDKAFAHLLSLGIVNVHDAGVDEKVINSYIERNKTDRLPIRIYAMLDGSSQKLTQWLDRGIISDHKDFLSIRSVKLYADGALGSRGAALLAPYSDDIQNTGLLRTPTSDLDTLVHHILSKGFQVNVHAIGDKANRLVLDAFEKAYKTVNAKSLRNRIEHAQVVSLKDISRFKSLNIIASMQPVHATSDKNMAEDRLGKERLKGAYAWYKFLQQGTIIASGSDFPVELANVFHGLHAAITRQDHTNQPKGGWLADEKMTPAQALRSFTLDAAYAAHQEKTLGSLETGKWADFVLINQDVIHGKMEDIWKTQVFETWVSGEKRYTKN
;
A
#
# COMPACT_ATOMS: atom_id res chain seq x y z
N MET A 1 4.61 -15.74 76.85
CA MET A 1 4.40 -14.87 75.67
C MET A 1 5.21 -15.44 74.51
N LYS A 2 4.61 -15.40 73.31
CA LYS A 2 5.17 -15.69 71.96
C LYS A 2 5.25 -17.17 71.54
N LYS A 3 4.23 -17.52 70.74
CA LYS A 3 4.07 -18.69 69.87
C LYS A 3 5.13 -18.69 68.78
N ILE A 4 5.71 -19.85 68.44
CA ILE A 4 6.47 -20.08 67.21
C ILE A 4 5.54 -20.88 66.28
N ILE A 5 5.23 -20.28 65.12
CA ILE A 5 4.40 -20.86 64.07
C ILE A 5 5.31 -21.64 63.12
N ALA A 6 5.03 -22.92 62.92
CA ALA A 6 5.60 -23.74 61.86
C ALA A 6 4.92 -23.39 60.53
N LEU A 7 5.69 -22.96 59.52
CA LEU A 7 5.22 -22.82 58.15
C LEU A 7 5.49 -24.14 57.41
N ALA A 8 4.43 -24.84 57.00
CA ALA A 8 4.50 -25.96 56.08
C ALA A 8 4.61 -25.43 54.64
N VAL A 9 5.66 -25.85 53.93
CA VAL A 9 5.86 -25.59 52.51
C VAL A 9 5.14 -26.67 51.71
N SER A 10 3.99 -26.34 51.13
CA SER A 10 3.30 -27.18 50.14
C SER A 10 3.78 -26.80 48.75
N GLY A 11 4.72 -27.56 48.20
CA GLY A 11 5.13 -27.44 46.81
C GLY A 11 4.04 -27.95 45.88
N LEU A 12 3.37 -27.04 45.17
CA LEU A 12 2.44 -27.37 44.10
C LEU A 12 3.24 -27.47 42.79
N THR A 13 3.55 -28.69 42.36
CA THR A 13 4.20 -28.95 41.07
C THR A 13 3.18 -28.71 39.95
N LEU A 14 3.24 -27.54 39.31
CA LEU A 14 2.46 -27.25 38.12
C LEU A 14 3.08 -28.02 36.94
N ILE A 15 2.50 -29.17 36.59
CA ILE A 15 2.83 -29.86 35.35
C ILE A 15 2.20 -29.05 34.22
N LEU A 16 3.01 -28.16 33.61
CA LEU A 16 2.71 -27.56 32.33
C LEU A 16 2.74 -28.66 31.27
N THR A 17 1.58 -29.26 30.99
CA THR A 17 1.37 -30.00 29.76
C THR A 17 1.36 -28.98 28.62
N SER A 18 2.52 -28.81 27.98
CA SER A 18 2.59 -28.21 26.66
C SER A 18 1.80 -29.12 25.72
N GLN A 19 0.54 -28.76 25.46
CA GLN A 19 -0.15 -29.24 24.27
C GLN A 19 0.62 -28.65 23.09
N ASN A 20 1.61 -29.39 22.60
CA ASN A 20 2.04 -29.25 21.22
C ASN A 20 0.80 -29.57 20.38
N ALA A 21 0.06 -28.53 20.01
CA ALA A 21 -0.95 -28.63 18.96
C ALA A 21 -0.18 -28.99 17.69
N VAL A 22 0.00 -30.28 17.45
CA VAL A 22 0.42 -30.78 16.15
C VAL A 22 -0.67 -30.31 15.21
N ALA A 23 -0.39 -29.29 14.40
CA ALA A 23 -1.28 -28.89 13.33
C ALA A 23 -1.59 -30.16 12.54
N GLN A 24 -2.84 -30.60 12.60
CA GLN A 24 -3.29 -31.73 11.81
C GLN A 24 -3.40 -31.25 10.37
N CYS A 25 -2.99 -32.08 9.41
CA CYS A 25 -3.23 -31.80 8.00
C CYS A 25 -4.69 -31.40 7.79
N GLN A 26 -4.93 -30.34 7.01
CA GLN A 26 -6.25 -29.79 6.71
C GLN A 26 -6.57 -30.00 5.21
N LEU A 27 -7.84 -30.27 4.92
CA LEU A 27 -8.37 -30.40 3.56
C LEU A 27 -9.54 -29.44 3.36
N TYR A 28 -9.28 -28.32 2.67
CA TYR A 28 -10.30 -27.41 2.21
C TYR A 28 -10.95 -27.97 0.94
N GLN A 29 -12.26 -28.18 0.95
CA GLN A 29 -12.98 -28.84 -0.15
C GLN A 29 -14.25 -28.07 -0.53
N ASN A 30 -14.91 -28.50 -1.61
CA ASN A 30 -16.11 -27.85 -2.15
C ASN A 30 -15.88 -26.38 -2.50
N ILE A 31 -14.76 -26.05 -3.13
CA ILE A 31 -14.39 -24.70 -3.58
C ILE A 31 -14.32 -24.61 -5.10
N LYS A 32 -14.23 -23.39 -5.62
CA LYS A 32 -13.89 -23.10 -7.02
C LYS A 32 -12.57 -22.34 -7.05
N GLY A 33 -11.47 -23.08 -7.07
CA GLY A 33 -10.12 -22.55 -6.93
C GLY A 33 -9.46 -22.23 -8.26
N TYR A 34 -8.71 -21.13 -8.30
CA TYR A 34 -7.80 -20.79 -9.41
C TYR A 34 -6.43 -20.44 -8.86
N THR A 35 -5.34 -20.93 -9.48
CA THR A 35 -3.98 -20.57 -9.09
C THR A 35 -3.08 -20.42 -10.32
N PRO A 36 -2.24 -19.37 -10.41
CA PRO A 36 -1.19 -19.32 -11.42
C PRO A 36 -0.13 -20.37 -11.10
N THR A 37 0.63 -20.81 -12.10
CA THR A 37 1.76 -21.72 -11.88
C THR A 37 3.03 -21.13 -12.48
N SER A 38 4.16 -21.62 -12.00
CA SER A 38 5.48 -21.19 -12.47
C SER A 38 5.78 -21.60 -13.92
N HIS A 39 5.10 -22.62 -14.45
CA HIS A 39 5.40 -23.25 -15.74
C HIS A 39 4.54 -22.77 -16.91
N THR A 40 3.41 -22.10 -16.65
CA THR A 40 2.47 -21.65 -17.70
C THR A 40 1.79 -20.34 -17.33
N LEU A 41 1.39 -19.57 -18.35
CA LEU A 41 0.57 -18.37 -18.18
C LEU A 41 -0.92 -18.67 -17.94
N LYS A 42 -1.34 -19.94 -18.10
CA LYS A 42 -2.71 -20.37 -17.79
C LYS A 42 -2.86 -20.60 -16.29
N LEU A 43 -4.05 -20.30 -15.77
CA LEU A 43 -4.42 -20.65 -14.41
C LEU A 43 -4.77 -22.15 -14.33
N THR A 44 -4.37 -22.78 -13.25
CA THR A 44 -4.83 -24.12 -12.87
C THR A 44 -6.09 -23.98 -12.03
N GLN A 45 -7.15 -24.69 -12.41
CA GLN A 45 -8.37 -24.79 -11.62
C GLN A 45 -8.28 -25.97 -10.63
N PHE A 46 -8.92 -25.85 -9.47
CA PHE A 46 -9.00 -26.92 -8.46
C PHE A 46 -10.28 -26.83 -7.63
N ASP A 47 -10.69 -27.94 -7.03
CA ASP A 47 -11.91 -28.07 -6.21
C ASP A 47 -11.62 -28.36 -4.73
N TRP A 48 -10.35 -28.66 -4.41
CA TRP A 48 -9.88 -28.86 -3.05
C TRP A 48 -8.38 -28.49 -2.92
N LEU A 49 -7.99 -28.11 -1.70
CA LEU A 49 -6.63 -27.75 -1.29
C LEU A 49 -6.30 -28.48 0.02
N ALA A 50 -5.24 -29.28 0.02
CA ALA A 50 -4.67 -29.88 1.23
C ALA A 50 -3.43 -29.12 1.68
N PHE A 51 -3.30 -28.85 2.97
CA PHE A 51 -2.14 -28.19 3.55
C PHE A 51 -1.85 -28.69 4.96
N ASP A 52 -0.57 -28.63 5.35
CA ASP A 52 -0.11 -29.02 6.67
C ASP A 52 1.10 -28.16 7.08
N GLN A 53 1.22 -27.84 8.36
CA GLN A 53 2.26 -26.96 8.91
C GLN A 53 2.43 -25.66 8.10
N GLY A 54 1.30 -25.12 7.64
CA GLY A 54 1.23 -23.91 6.83
C GLY A 54 1.69 -24.05 5.38
N LYS A 55 2.03 -25.26 4.91
CA LYS A 55 2.48 -25.52 3.53
C LYS A 55 1.43 -26.28 2.73
N VAL A 56 1.28 -25.91 1.47
CA VAL A 56 0.45 -26.63 0.50
C VAL A 56 1.02 -28.02 0.28
N LEU A 57 0.20 -29.05 0.50
CA LEU A 57 0.53 -30.42 0.14
C LEU A 57 0.14 -30.70 -1.31
N ALA A 58 -1.11 -30.39 -1.69
CA ALA A 58 -1.60 -30.53 -3.05
C ALA A 58 -2.91 -29.75 -3.28
N THR A 59 -3.20 -29.48 -4.55
CA THR A 59 -4.52 -29.09 -5.06
C THR A 59 -5.04 -30.20 -5.97
N GLY A 60 -6.36 -30.38 -6.09
CA GLY A 60 -6.88 -31.30 -7.09
C GLY A 60 -8.32 -31.04 -7.51
N ILE A 61 -8.77 -31.82 -8.50
CA ILE A 61 -10.09 -31.71 -9.12
C ILE A 61 -11.08 -32.63 -8.41
N LYS A 62 -12.36 -32.27 -8.40
CA LYS A 62 -13.43 -33.13 -7.92
C LYS A 62 -13.55 -34.37 -8.80
N GLY A 63 -13.69 -35.55 -8.18
CA GLY A 63 -13.85 -36.82 -8.88
C GLY A 63 -12.53 -37.51 -9.26
N THR A 64 -11.36 -36.90 -8.99
CA THR A 64 -10.07 -37.61 -9.02
C THR A 64 -9.75 -38.21 -7.66
N THR A 65 -8.90 -39.24 -7.62
CA THR A 65 -8.39 -39.82 -6.36
C THR A 65 -7.75 -38.72 -5.50
N ASN A 66 -8.24 -38.56 -4.27
CA ASN A 66 -7.69 -37.61 -3.30
C ASN A 66 -7.01 -38.38 -2.15
N PRO A 67 -5.67 -38.42 -2.06
CA PRO A 67 -4.96 -39.13 -1.01
C PRO A 67 -5.05 -38.43 0.37
N TYR A 68 -5.54 -37.19 0.41
CA TYR A 68 -5.62 -36.36 1.62
C TYR A 68 -6.99 -36.42 2.31
N GLN A 69 -7.85 -37.39 1.98
CA GLN A 69 -9.16 -37.58 2.64
C GLN A 69 -9.06 -37.87 4.15
N HIS A 70 -7.88 -38.26 4.63
CA HIS A 70 -7.60 -38.47 6.06
C HIS A 70 -7.34 -37.15 6.81
N CYS A 71 -7.12 -36.03 6.10
CA CYS A 71 -6.90 -34.71 6.69
C CYS A 71 -8.23 -34.12 7.21
N GLN A 72 -8.14 -33.20 8.17
CA GLN A 72 -9.31 -32.54 8.76
C GLN A 72 -10.07 -31.73 7.69
N PRO A 73 -11.34 -32.06 7.40
CA PRO A 73 -12.08 -31.41 6.35
C PRO A 73 -12.55 -30.00 6.76
N ILE A 74 -12.50 -29.07 5.81
CA ILE A 74 -13.10 -27.73 5.88
C ILE A 74 -13.98 -27.55 4.65
N ASP A 75 -15.26 -27.24 4.85
CA ASP A 75 -16.18 -26.97 3.75
C ASP A 75 -16.05 -25.52 3.28
N GLY A 76 -15.76 -25.34 2.00
CA GLY A 76 -15.66 -24.02 1.36
C GLY A 76 -16.95 -23.51 0.75
N HIS A 77 -18.07 -24.23 0.92
CA HIS A 77 -19.41 -23.74 0.58
C HIS A 77 -19.55 -23.22 -0.86
N GLN A 78 -18.85 -23.85 -1.82
CA GLN A 78 -18.83 -23.49 -3.25
C GLN A 78 -18.30 -22.07 -3.54
N GLN A 79 -17.62 -21.45 -2.58
CA GLN A 79 -16.97 -20.15 -2.72
C GLN A 79 -15.73 -20.25 -3.63
N PHE A 80 -15.29 -19.10 -4.14
CA PHE A 80 -14.12 -19.02 -5.01
C PHE A 80 -12.86 -18.85 -4.18
N MET A 81 -11.79 -19.59 -4.54
CA MET A 81 -10.50 -19.52 -3.85
C MET A 81 -9.41 -19.01 -4.80
N LEU A 82 -8.61 -18.06 -4.32
CA LEU A 82 -7.42 -17.55 -5.01
C LEU A 82 -6.20 -17.69 -4.09
N PRO A 83 -4.96 -17.65 -4.60
CA PRO A 83 -3.79 -17.45 -3.75
C PRO A 83 -3.92 -16.13 -2.99
N GLY A 84 -3.25 -16.05 -1.85
CA GLY A 84 -3.21 -14.83 -1.06
C GLY A 84 -2.69 -13.66 -1.89
N LEU A 85 -3.36 -12.52 -1.80
CA LEU A 85 -3.08 -11.38 -2.66
C LEU A 85 -1.84 -10.64 -2.17
N ILE A 86 -1.04 -10.17 -3.10
CA ILE A 86 0.19 -9.43 -2.85
C ILE A 86 0.05 -8.04 -3.45
N ASP A 87 0.16 -7.01 -2.61
CA ASP A 87 0.31 -5.64 -3.09
C ASP A 87 1.79 -5.32 -3.28
N ALA A 88 2.22 -5.23 -4.53
CA ALA A 88 3.64 -5.07 -4.84
C ALA A 88 4.18 -3.65 -4.59
N HIS A 89 3.35 -2.69 -4.17
CA HIS A 89 3.77 -1.34 -3.80
C HIS A 89 2.71 -0.66 -2.94
N GLY A 90 2.99 -0.47 -1.65
CA GLY A 90 2.15 0.32 -0.75
C GLY A 90 2.95 0.94 0.40
N HIS A 91 2.27 1.68 1.27
CA HIS A 91 2.84 2.40 2.42
C HIS A 91 2.08 2.08 3.70
N ILE A 92 2.46 1.02 4.40
CA ILE A 92 1.68 0.42 5.52
C ILE A 92 1.52 1.42 6.68
N ALA A 93 2.61 2.06 7.10
CA ALA A 93 2.54 3.05 8.18
C ALA A 93 1.66 4.24 7.78
N GLY A 94 1.78 4.71 6.53
CA GLY A 94 0.94 5.78 5.99
C GLY A 94 -0.55 5.46 6.05
N LEU A 95 -0.94 4.25 5.59
CA LEU A 95 -2.31 3.74 5.70
C LEU A 95 -2.79 3.70 7.16
N GLY A 96 -1.94 3.19 8.07
CA GLY A 96 -2.25 3.14 9.49
C GLY A 96 -2.54 4.52 10.09
N PHE A 97 -1.70 5.51 9.77
CA PHE A 97 -1.89 6.88 10.25
C PHE A 97 -3.10 7.57 9.63
N GLU A 98 -3.44 7.29 8.37
CA GLU A 98 -4.70 7.73 7.77
C GLU A 98 -5.90 7.16 8.52
N MET A 99 -5.87 5.88 8.89
CA MET A 99 -6.92 5.24 9.69
C MET A 99 -7.00 5.74 11.15
N LEU A 100 -5.96 6.44 11.61
CA LEU A 100 -5.94 7.18 12.88
C LEU A 100 -6.33 8.66 12.70
N SER A 101 -6.87 9.02 11.54
CA SER A 101 -7.27 10.38 11.20
C SER A 101 -8.72 10.43 10.72
N VAL A 102 -9.37 11.59 10.84
CA VAL A 102 -10.71 11.83 10.30
C VAL A 102 -10.60 12.06 8.79
N ASN A 103 -11.31 11.27 7.99
CA ASN A 103 -11.44 11.51 6.55
C ASN A 103 -12.68 12.36 6.27
N LEU A 104 -12.48 13.54 5.68
CA LEU A 104 -13.52 14.51 5.35
C LEU A 104 -13.73 14.69 3.84
N ARG A 105 -13.08 13.87 3.00
CA ARG A 105 -13.21 13.95 1.55
C ARG A 105 -14.65 13.68 1.11
N GLY A 106 -15.16 14.52 0.21
CA GLY A 106 -16.50 14.37 -0.36
C GLY A 106 -17.66 14.69 0.59
N ILE A 107 -17.38 15.13 1.82
CA ILE A 107 -18.44 15.53 2.76
C ILE A 107 -19.11 16.83 2.28
N ALA A 108 -20.44 16.80 2.21
CA ALA A 108 -21.25 17.82 1.55
C ALA A 108 -21.53 19.09 2.38
N SER A 109 -21.18 19.12 3.68
CA SER A 109 -21.39 20.30 4.52
C SER A 109 -20.47 20.34 5.74
N GLU A 110 -20.32 21.54 6.31
CA GLU A 110 -19.61 21.77 7.57
C GLU A 110 -20.20 20.93 8.71
N ALA A 111 -21.53 20.88 8.85
CA ALA A 111 -22.20 20.12 9.90
C ALA A 111 -21.90 18.62 9.81
N LEU A 112 -21.96 18.04 8.60
CA LEU A 112 -21.61 16.63 8.40
C LEU A 112 -20.13 16.36 8.67
N ALA A 113 -19.25 17.35 8.42
CA ALA A 113 -17.84 17.24 8.76
C ALA A 113 -17.65 17.22 10.28
N VAL A 114 -18.33 18.10 11.03
CA VAL A 114 -18.33 18.07 12.50
C VAL A 114 -18.84 16.73 13.04
N ASP A 115 -19.91 16.18 12.47
CA ASP A 115 -20.44 14.86 12.86
C ASP A 115 -19.41 13.74 12.63
N ALA A 116 -18.70 13.76 11.52
CA ALA A 116 -17.61 12.82 11.25
C ALA A 116 -16.49 12.94 12.29
N VAL A 117 -16.11 14.17 12.66
CA VAL A 117 -15.11 14.45 13.70
C VAL A 117 -15.59 13.95 15.07
N LYS A 118 -16.86 14.17 15.42
CA LYS A 118 -17.46 13.70 16.68
C LYS A 118 -17.50 12.17 16.76
N ASN A 119 -17.92 11.53 15.67
CA ASN A 119 -17.95 10.07 15.56
C ASN A 119 -16.54 9.49 15.72
N PHE A 120 -15.54 10.10 15.09
CA PHE A 120 -14.14 9.69 15.25
C PHE A 120 -13.65 9.89 16.69
N ALA A 121 -13.88 11.06 17.30
CA ALA A 121 -13.45 11.36 18.66
C ALA A 121 -14.07 10.40 19.69
N THR A 122 -15.33 10.01 19.48
CA THR A 122 -16.05 9.04 20.32
C THR A 122 -15.44 7.64 20.22
N LYS A 123 -15.05 7.22 19.01
CA LYS A 123 -14.41 5.92 18.77
C LYS A 123 -12.94 5.88 19.21
N ASN A 124 -12.31 7.03 19.42
CA ASN A 124 -10.89 7.14 19.77
C ASN A 124 -10.68 8.04 21.01
N PRO A 125 -11.19 7.65 22.19
CA PRO A 125 -11.13 8.47 23.40
C PRO A 125 -9.71 8.68 23.94
N ALA A 126 -8.73 7.86 23.54
CA ALA A 126 -7.33 7.97 23.97
C ALA A 126 -6.51 9.00 23.18
N SER A 127 -6.97 9.42 21.99
CA SER A 127 -6.23 10.37 21.14
C SER A 127 -6.03 11.71 21.85
N GLN A 128 -4.81 12.24 21.87
CA GLN A 128 -4.52 13.55 22.47
C GLN A 128 -4.95 14.70 21.56
N TRP A 129 -4.84 14.48 20.25
CA TRP A 129 -5.30 15.39 19.20
C TRP A 129 -6.30 14.66 18.32
N ILE A 130 -7.31 15.39 17.83
CA ILE A 130 -8.15 14.90 16.73
C ILE A 130 -7.57 15.49 15.44
N LYS A 131 -6.98 14.62 14.62
CA LYS A 131 -6.37 14.98 13.35
C LYS A 131 -7.18 14.43 12.20
N GLY A 132 -7.16 15.09 11.06
CA GLY A 132 -7.90 14.66 9.88
C GLY A 132 -7.72 15.61 8.73
N GLY A 133 -8.48 15.40 7.67
CA GLY A 133 -8.49 16.34 6.55
C GLY A 133 -9.29 15.87 5.36
N GLY A 134 -9.16 16.60 4.25
CA GLY A 134 -9.89 16.36 3.02
C GLY A 134 -11.15 17.20 2.88
N TRP A 135 -11.43 18.13 3.80
CA TRP A 135 -12.57 19.02 3.66
C TRP A 135 -12.37 19.97 2.48
N ASN A 136 -13.46 20.30 1.80
CA ASN A 136 -13.45 21.24 0.69
C ASN A 136 -14.76 22.03 0.72
N GLN A 137 -14.69 23.27 1.19
CA GLN A 137 -15.84 24.15 1.31
C GLN A 137 -16.51 24.45 -0.03
N VAL A 138 -15.79 24.33 -1.16
CA VAL A 138 -16.37 24.55 -2.50
C VAL A 138 -17.47 23.53 -2.81
N LEU A 139 -17.44 22.36 -2.15
CA LEU A 139 -18.49 21.34 -2.25
C LEU A 139 -19.71 21.64 -1.38
N TRP A 140 -19.62 22.61 -0.46
CA TRP A 140 -20.68 22.94 0.49
C TRP A 140 -21.60 24.01 -0.08
N GLN A 141 -22.87 24.00 0.34
CA GLN A 141 -23.90 24.89 -0.21
C GLN A 141 -23.55 26.38 -0.11
N ASN A 142 -22.98 26.83 1.02
CA ASN A 142 -22.61 28.23 1.24
C ASN A 142 -21.24 28.60 0.64
N LYS A 143 -20.38 27.62 0.32
CA LYS A 143 -19.01 27.79 -0.18
C LYS A 143 -18.08 28.61 0.73
N HIS A 144 -18.49 28.88 1.97
CA HIS A 144 -17.71 29.65 2.93
C HIS A 144 -16.75 28.75 3.68
N PHE A 145 -15.61 29.31 4.10
CA PHE A 145 -14.73 28.61 5.03
C PHE A 145 -15.49 28.21 6.31
N PRO A 146 -15.15 27.05 6.90
CA PRO A 146 -15.74 26.63 8.17
C PRO A 146 -15.30 27.55 9.32
N HIS A 147 -16.00 27.45 10.46
CA HIS A 147 -15.70 28.25 11.65
C HIS A 147 -15.34 27.37 12.86
N ARG A 148 -14.47 27.83 13.76
CA ARG A 148 -14.07 27.13 14.99
C ARG A 148 -15.25 26.79 15.88
N ASP A 149 -16.25 27.67 15.91
CA ASP A 149 -17.46 27.54 16.73
C ASP A 149 -18.21 26.24 16.48
N SER A 150 -18.26 25.72 15.24
CA SER A 150 -18.95 24.48 14.95
C SER A 150 -18.17 23.26 15.49
N LEU A 151 -16.83 23.31 15.51
CA LEU A 151 -16.01 22.34 16.24
C LEU A 151 -16.15 22.49 17.76
N ASP A 152 -16.19 23.70 18.29
CA ASP A 152 -16.31 23.92 19.74
C ASP A 152 -17.67 23.44 20.28
N LYS A 153 -18.76 23.65 19.51
CA LYS A 153 -20.11 23.15 19.82
C LYS A 153 -20.23 21.62 19.78
N SER A 154 -19.25 20.90 19.22
CA SER A 154 -19.25 19.43 19.19
C SER A 154 -19.12 18.78 20.57
N GLY A 155 -18.64 19.52 21.58
CA GLY A 155 -18.37 19.03 22.94
C GLY A 155 -17.02 18.33 23.09
N ILE A 156 -16.18 18.31 22.05
CA ILE A 156 -14.85 17.70 22.08
C ILE A 156 -13.88 18.58 22.89
N LYS A 157 -13.40 18.05 24.01
CA LYS A 157 -12.45 18.74 24.93
C LYS A 157 -10.98 18.49 24.56
N LYS A 158 -10.67 18.41 23.27
CA LYS A 158 -9.33 18.15 22.74
C LYS A 158 -9.01 19.13 21.62
N PRO A 159 -7.72 19.45 21.37
CA PRO A 159 -7.34 20.21 20.18
C PRO A 159 -7.64 19.42 18.91
N ILE A 160 -8.17 20.13 17.90
CA ILE A 160 -8.58 19.58 16.61
C ILE A 160 -7.78 20.29 15.51
N LEU A 161 -7.23 19.53 14.57
CA LEU A 161 -6.64 20.05 13.34
C LEU A 161 -7.11 19.23 12.14
N LEU A 162 -7.78 19.90 11.20
CA LEU A 162 -8.36 19.30 10.00
C LEU A 162 -7.78 19.97 8.76
N GLU A 163 -7.02 19.25 7.95
CA GLU A 163 -6.38 19.77 6.76
C GLU A 163 -7.36 19.86 5.58
N ARG A 164 -7.26 20.94 4.81
CA ARG A 164 -8.04 21.11 3.58
C ARG A 164 -7.58 20.12 2.51
N VAL A 165 -8.45 19.79 1.56
CA VAL A 165 -8.16 18.80 0.50
C VAL A 165 -6.88 19.07 -0.31
N ASP A 166 -6.42 20.32 -0.41
CA ASP A 166 -5.21 20.71 -1.14
C ASP A 166 -3.98 20.92 -0.25
N GLY A 167 -4.12 20.76 1.08
CA GLY A 167 -3.03 20.93 2.03
C GLY A 167 -2.61 22.38 2.32
N HIS A 168 -3.29 23.37 1.73
CA HIS A 168 -2.95 24.80 1.86
C HIS A 168 -3.74 25.54 2.95
N ALA A 169 -4.59 24.83 3.70
CA ALA A 169 -5.25 25.39 4.87
C ALA A 169 -5.54 24.32 5.91
N VAL A 170 -5.68 24.74 7.17
CA VAL A 170 -6.23 23.91 8.26
C VAL A 170 -7.44 24.59 8.88
N TRP A 171 -8.36 23.79 9.38
CA TRP A 171 -9.48 24.18 10.22
C TRP A 171 -9.29 23.60 11.63
N VAL A 172 -9.25 24.47 12.63
CA VAL A 172 -8.91 24.15 14.02
C VAL A 172 -9.95 24.70 14.98
N ASN A 173 -10.05 24.09 16.18
CA ASN A 173 -10.95 24.55 17.23
C ASN A 173 -10.28 25.56 18.18
N SER A 174 -11.04 26.16 19.11
CA SER A 174 -10.51 27.17 20.03
C SER A 174 -9.37 26.65 20.92
N GLN A 175 -9.38 25.37 21.28
CA GLN A 175 -8.30 24.76 22.06
C GLN A 175 -6.97 24.70 21.30
N ALA A 176 -7.01 24.34 20.01
CA ALA A 176 -5.80 24.33 19.18
C ALA A 176 -5.24 25.74 18.96
N LEU A 177 -6.10 26.75 18.76
CA LEU A 177 -5.69 28.16 18.69
C LEU A 177 -5.02 28.63 19.99
N ALA A 178 -5.61 28.29 21.15
CA ALA A 178 -5.07 28.64 22.46
C ALA A 178 -3.69 28.00 22.70
N LEU A 179 -3.50 26.73 22.31
CA LEU A 179 -2.19 26.05 22.38
C LEU A 179 -1.13 26.71 21.49
N ALA A 180 -1.55 27.25 20.34
CA ALA A 180 -0.68 27.99 19.43
C ALA A 180 -0.40 29.43 19.89
N GLY A 181 -1.11 29.94 20.90
CA GLY A 181 -1.01 31.33 21.36
C GLY A 181 -1.64 32.33 20.38
N ILE A 182 -2.55 31.89 19.52
CA ILE A 182 -3.22 32.76 18.54
C ILE A 182 -4.36 33.51 19.23
N ASN A 183 -4.30 34.84 19.16
CA ASN A 183 -5.31 35.79 19.63
C ASN A 183 -5.62 36.87 18.57
N LYS A 184 -6.38 37.89 18.95
CA LYS A 184 -6.77 39.01 18.08
C LYS A 184 -5.57 39.84 17.62
N GLU A 185 -4.53 39.92 18.44
CA GLU A 185 -3.32 40.71 18.20
C GLU A 185 -2.23 39.93 17.44
N THR A 186 -2.40 38.63 17.22
CA THR A 186 -1.42 37.79 16.53
C THR A 186 -1.32 38.20 15.05
N PRO A 187 -0.16 38.65 14.55
CA PRO A 187 -0.02 39.04 13.16
C PRO A 187 -0.01 37.81 12.23
N ASP A 188 -0.36 38.03 10.96
CA ASP A 188 -0.15 37.04 9.91
C ASP A 188 1.37 36.83 9.68
N PRO A 189 1.84 35.57 9.52
CA PRO A 189 3.23 35.32 9.16
C PRO A 189 3.48 35.62 7.69
N GLN A 190 4.74 35.82 7.32
CA GLN A 190 5.11 35.92 5.91
C GLN A 190 4.66 34.67 5.14
N GLY A 191 3.92 34.86 4.04
CA GLY A 191 3.43 33.76 3.21
C GLY A 191 2.35 32.91 3.88
N GLY A 192 1.62 33.44 4.87
CA GLY A 192 0.47 32.79 5.48
C GLY A 192 -0.58 33.79 5.93
N LYS A 193 -1.77 33.30 6.29
CA LYS A 193 -2.88 34.14 6.74
C LYS A 193 -3.70 33.44 7.83
N ILE A 194 -4.08 34.19 8.85
CA ILE A 194 -5.08 33.81 9.85
C ILE A 194 -6.42 34.38 9.38
N GLU A 195 -7.38 33.52 9.03
CA GLU A 195 -8.72 34.00 8.70
C GLU A 195 -9.39 34.56 9.96
N ARG A 196 -9.98 35.75 9.82
CA ARG A 196 -10.60 36.50 10.93
C ARG A 196 -12.03 36.88 10.60
N ASP A 197 -12.87 36.92 11.63
CA ASP A 197 -14.24 37.41 11.51
C ASP A 197 -14.32 38.95 11.54
N GLU A 198 -15.53 39.49 11.48
CA GLU A 198 -15.79 40.93 11.51
C GLU A 198 -15.31 41.62 12.81
N ASN A 199 -15.13 40.86 13.90
CA ASN A 199 -14.61 41.36 15.17
C ASN A 199 -13.08 41.27 15.27
N GLY A 200 -12.41 40.74 14.25
CA GLY A 200 -10.97 40.49 14.23
C GLY A 200 -10.54 39.20 14.94
N GLU A 201 -11.49 38.38 15.39
CA GLU A 201 -11.22 37.11 16.05
C GLU A 201 -10.85 36.04 15.01
N ALA A 202 -9.87 35.18 15.33
CA ALA A 202 -9.46 34.12 14.41
C ALA A 202 -10.59 33.10 14.22
N THR A 203 -11.06 32.87 12.99
CA THR A 203 -12.16 31.94 12.70
C THR A 203 -11.78 30.47 12.92
N GLY A 204 -10.50 30.18 13.13
CA GLY A 204 -9.96 28.82 13.19
C GLY A 204 -9.49 28.28 11.83
N VAL A 205 -9.55 29.08 10.76
CA VAL A 205 -8.90 28.72 9.49
C VAL A 205 -7.53 29.40 9.37
N LEU A 206 -6.48 28.60 9.15
CA LEU A 206 -5.11 29.07 8.99
C LEU A 206 -4.59 28.61 7.62
N ILE A 207 -3.98 29.52 6.87
CA ILE A 207 -3.58 29.32 5.48
C ILE A 207 -2.05 29.35 5.36
N ASP A 208 -1.51 28.41 4.58
CA ASP A 208 -0.08 28.27 4.28
C ASP A 208 0.82 28.37 5.53
N ASN A 209 1.75 29.32 5.59
CA ASN A 209 2.70 29.39 6.69
C ASN A 209 2.05 29.63 8.07
N ALA A 210 0.80 30.12 8.13
CA ALA A 210 0.06 30.26 9.38
C ALA A 210 -0.34 28.92 10.00
N MET A 211 -0.42 27.84 9.21
CA MET A 211 -0.69 26.49 9.72
C MET A 211 0.39 26.04 10.72
N GLU A 212 1.62 26.53 10.55
CA GLU A 212 2.77 26.11 11.37
C GLU A 212 2.65 26.52 12.85
N PHE A 213 1.90 27.59 13.13
CA PHE A 213 1.60 28.00 14.51
C PHE A 213 0.92 26.89 15.31
N VAL A 214 0.05 26.09 14.66
CA VAL A 214 -0.62 24.95 15.29
C VAL A 214 0.14 23.65 15.05
N ARG A 215 0.68 23.40 13.84
CA ARG A 215 1.41 22.16 13.53
C ARG A 215 2.59 21.93 14.47
N SER A 216 3.36 22.98 14.78
CA SER A 216 4.48 22.92 15.73
C SER A 216 4.09 22.53 17.17
N LYS A 217 2.79 22.57 17.51
CA LYS A 217 2.26 22.15 18.83
C LYS A 217 1.83 20.69 18.86
N ILE A 218 1.73 20.03 17.69
CA ILE A 218 1.39 18.61 17.62
C ILE A 218 2.60 17.81 18.10
N PRO A 219 2.45 16.94 19.12
CA PRO A 219 3.53 16.08 19.55
C PRO A 219 4.02 15.18 18.40
N PRO A 220 5.32 14.87 18.32
CA PRO A 220 5.82 13.84 17.42
C PRO A 220 5.09 12.51 17.66
N ILE A 221 4.92 11.73 16.60
CA ILE A 221 4.30 10.41 16.69
C ILE A 221 5.08 9.54 17.67
N SER A 222 4.39 9.07 18.71
CA SER A 222 4.95 8.17 19.71
C SER A 222 5.10 6.75 19.16
N ALA A 223 5.99 5.95 19.76
CA ALA A 223 6.12 4.54 19.41
C ALA A 223 4.78 3.79 19.56
N ALA A 224 4.01 4.08 20.62
CA ALA A 224 2.71 3.46 20.84
C ALA A 224 1.70 3.79 19.72
N GLU A 225 1.64 5.05 19.26
CA GLU A 225 0.78 5.44 18.15
C GLU A 225 1.20 4.76 16.84
N GLN A 226 2.50 4.61 16.59
CA GLN A 226 3.01 3.88 15.43
C GLN A 226 2.58 2.40 15.48
N GLU A 227 2.69 1.74 16.64
CA GLU A 227 2.26 0.34 16.78
C GLU A 227 0.74 0.18 16.54
N ILE A 228 -0.07 1.09 17.09
CA ILE A 228 -1.53 1.10 16.86
C ILE A 228 -1.84 1.33 15.37
N ALA A 229 -1.13 2.24 14.71
CA ALA A 229 -1.30 2.51 13.28
C ALA A 229 -1.02 1.25 12.45
N LEU A 230 0.09 0.56 12.74
CA LEU A 230 0.45 -0.69 12.08
C LEU A 230 -0.60 -1.78 12.31
N ASP A 231 -1.07 -1.96 13.54
CA ASP A 231 -2.12 -2.95 13.86
C ASP A 231 -3.42 -2.69 13.08
N LYS A 232 -3.83 -1.42 12.96
CA LYS A 232 -5.00 -1.04 12.15
C LYS A 232 -4.79 -1.30 10.67
N ALA A 233 -3.63 -0.92 10.13
CA ALA A 233 -3.28 -1.16 8.74
C ALA A 233 -3.30 -2.66 8.41
N PHE A 234 -2.67 -3.49 9.25
CA PHE A 234 -2.65 -4.93 9.05
C PHE A 234 -4.03 -5.57 9.10
N ALA A 235 -4.87 -5.19 10.08
CA ALA A 235 -6.23 -5.70 10.17
C ALA A 235 -7.05 -5.33 8.91
N HIS A 236 -6.87 -4.10 8.40
CA HIS A 236 -7.51 -3.66 7.16
C HIS A 236 -7.02 -4.44 5.94
N LEU A 237 -5.71 -4.59 5.76
CA LEU A 237 -5.12 -5.32 4.63
C LEU A 237 -5.59 -6.79 4.62
N LEU A 238 -5.62 -7.45 5.79
CA LEU A 238 -6.16 -8.79 5.93
C LEU A 238 -7.64 -8.87 5.53
N SER A 239 -8.46 -7.88 5.90
CA SER A 239 -9.87 -7.82 5.46
C SER A 239 -10.06 -7.69 3.96
N LEU A 240 -9.02 -7.29 3.23
CA LEU A 240 -9.00 -7.16 1.77
C LEU A 240 -8.34 -8.36 1.09
N GLY A 241 -7.95 -9.39 1.84
CA GLY A 241 -7.30 -10.58 1.28
C GLY A 241 -5.80 -10.44 1.03
N ILE A 242 -5.18 -9.35 1.50
CA ILE A 242 -3.76 -9.08 1.30
C ILE A 242 -2.95 -9.82 2.36
N VAL A 243 -2.10 -10.73 1.90
CA VAL A 243 -1.23 -11.57 2.74
C VAL A 243 0.23 -11.11 2.71
N ASN A 244 0.61 -10.31 1.71
CA ASN A 244 1.94 -9.77 1.54
C ASN A 244 1.88 -8.34 0.98
N VAL A 245 2.73 -7.47 1.51
CA VAL A 245 2.91 -6.12 0.98
C VAL A 245 4.40 -5.86 0.75
N HIS A 246 4.71 -5.27 -0.39
CA HIS A 246 6.00 -4.62 -0.59
C HIS A 246 5.92 -3.17 -0.11
N ASP A 247 6.38 -2.93 1.12
CA ASP A 247 6.25 -1.64 1.79
C ASP A 247 7.37 -0.70 1.34
N ALA A 248 7.02 0.41 0.70
CA ALA A 248 7.95 1.25 -0.04
C ALA A 248 8.47 2.42 0.80
N GLY A 249 9.80 2.60 0.86
CA GLY A 249 10.41 3.78 1.49
C GLY A 249 10.22 3.79 3.01
N VAL A 250 10.42 2.64 3.64
CA VAL A 250 10.19 2.45 5.07
C VAL A 250 11.28 3.13 5.89
N ASP A 251 10.87 3.96 6.84
CA ASP A 251 11.79 4.64 7.76
C ASP A 251 12.35 3.69 8.84
N GLU A 252 13.37 4.16 9.56
CA GLU A 252 14.06 3.38 10.59
C GLU A 252 13.15 2.92 11.74
N LYS A 253 12.20 3.75 12.17
CA LYS A 253 11.32 3.43 13.30
C LYS A 253 10.37 2.29 12.92
N VAL A 254 9.84 2.33 11.71
CA VAL A 254 8.95 1.28 11.19
C VAL A 254 9.73 0.00 10.90
N ILE A 255 10.93 0.08 10.30
CA ILE A 255 11.81 -1.08 10.11
C ILE A 255 12.11 -1.79 11.44
N ASN A 256 12.47 -1.03 12.48
CA ASN A 256 12.73 -1.62 13.80
C ASN A 256 11.49 -2.28 14.40
N SER A 257 10.31 -1.67 14.22
CA SER A 257 9.03 -2.30 14.61
C SER A 257 8.81 -3.64 13.89
N TYR A 258 9.05 -3.69 12.58
CA TYR A 258 8.94 -4.94 11.81
C TYR A 258 9.91 -6.02 12.29
N ILE A 259 11.16 -5.65 12.56
CA ILE A 259 12.16 -6.59 13.10
C ILE A 259 11.71 -7.14 14.46
N GLU A 260 11.24 -6.29 15.38
CA GLU A 260 10.79 -6.73 16.71
C GLU A 260 9.50 -7.54 16.67
N ARG A 261 8.54 -7.17 15.80
CA ARG A 261 7.33 -7.95 15.57
C ARG A 261 7.66 -9.32 14.97
N ASN A 262 8.60 -9.38 14.03
CA ASN A 262 9.02 -10.64 13.43
C ASN A 262 9.71 -11.57 14.45
N LYS A 263 10.60 -11.04 15.29
CA LYS A 263 11.24 -11.81 16.39
C LYS A 263 10.24 -12.36 17.42
N THR A 264 9.08 -11.72 17.55
CA THR A 264 8.03 -12.09 18.51
C THR A 264 6.82 -12.77 17.85
N ASP A 265 6.93 -13.19 16.58
CA ASP A 265 5.85 -13.81 15.80
C ASP A 265 4.54 -12.97 15.75
N ARG A 266 4.68 -11.63 15.82
CA ARG A 266 3.56 -10.65 15.81
C ARG A 266 3.32 -9.97 14.46
N LEU A 267 3.99 -10.39 13.39
CA LEU A 267 3.63 -9.96 12.04
C LEU A 267 2.43 -10.77 11.54
N PRO A 268 1.28 -10.15 11.24
CA PRO A 268 0.08 -10.88 10.83
C PRO A 268 0.01 -11.12 9.31
N ILE A 269 0.84 -10.41 8.54
CA ILE A 269 1.05 -10.54 7.10
C ILE A 269 2.55 -10.52 6.80
N ARG A 270 2.92 -10.89 5.58
CA ARG A 270 4.31 -10.88 5.11
C ARG A 270 4.69 -9.49 4.60
N ILE A 271 5.94 -9.08 4.84
CA ILE A 271 6.43 -7.75 4.48
C ILE A 271 7.73 -7.88 3.70
N TYR A 272 7.73 -7.31 2.50
CA TYR A 272 8.93 -7.01 1.73
C TYR A 272 9.25 -5.53 1.86
N ALA A 273 10.08 -5.15 2.82
CA ALA A 273 10.34 -3.74 3.09
C ALA A 273 11.44 -3.20 2.16
N MET A 274 11.16 -2.05 1.55
CA MET A 274 12.12 -1.24 0.80
C MET A 274 12.61 -0.12 1.71
N LEU A 275 13.88 -0.12 2.06
CA LEU A 275 14.48 0.94 2.88
C LEU A 275 14.33 2.30 2.18
N ASP A 276 14.08 3.36 2.95
CA ASP A 276 14.13 4.72 2.44
C ASP A 276 15.56 5.10 1.98
N GLY A 277 15.73 5.27 0.68
CA GLY A 277 17.02 5.64 0.09
C GLY A 277 17.42 7.10 0.31
N SER A 278 16.54 7.94 0.86
CA SER A 278 16.87 9.30 1.32
C SER A 278 17.39 9.35 2.76
N SER A 279 17.35 8.22 3.47
CA SER A 279 17.80 8.11 4.85
C SER A 279 19.29 8.42 4.99
N GLN A 280 19.64 9.28 5.95
CA GLN A 280 21.03 9.53 6.36
C GLN A 280 21.73 8.26 6.89
N LYS A 281 20.97 7.22 7.24
CA LYS A 281 21.48 5.93 7.72
C LYS A 281 21.50 4.85 6.64
N LEU A 282 21.23 5.18 5.37
CA LEU A 282 21.17 4.20 4.28
C LEU A 282 22.42 3.30 4.24
N THR A 283 23.62 3.88 4.26
CA THR A 283 24.87 3.10 4.22
C THR A 283 24.99 2.13 5.40
N GLN A 284 24.57 2.54 6.61
CA GLN A 284 24.58 1.67 7.80
C GLN A 284 23.64 0.47 7.62
N TRP A 285 22.47 0.68 7.02
CA TRP A 285 21.54 -0.41 6.71
C TRP A 285 22.07 -1.35 5.63
N LEU A 286 22.70 -0.81 4.58
CA LEU A 286 23.30 -1.61 3.53
C LEU A 286 24.46 -2.47 4.07
N ASP A 287 25.29 -1.90 4.95
CA ASP A 287 26.41 -2.60 5.59
C ASP A 287 25.96 -3.69 6.57
N ARG A 288 24.76 -3.55 7.16
CA ARG A 288 24.13 -4.60 7.98
C ARG A 288 23.75 -5.83 7.16
N GLY A 289 23.59 -5.69 5.85
CA GLY A 289 23.22 -6.77 4.94
C GLY A 289 21.72 -7.09 4.92
N ILE A 290 21.36 -8.05 4.07
CA ILE A 290 19.98 -8.49 3.86
C ILE A 290 19.43 -9.14 5.13
N ILE A 291 18.20 -8.75 5.52
CA ILE A 291 17.46 -9.38 6.61
C ILE A 291 16.34 -10.23 5.99
N SER A 292 16.26 -11.50 6.38
CA SER A 292 15.12 -12.36 6.07
C SER A 292 14.94 -13.42 7.15
N ASP A 293 13.73 -13.93 7.31
CA ASP A 293 13.43 -15.02 8.23
C ASP A 293 13.07 -16.32 7.51
N HIS A 294 13.09 -17.45 8.24
CA HIS A 294 12.82 -18.78 7.70
C HIS A 294 11.33 -19.06 7.44
N LYS A 295 10.43 -18.24 8.01
CA LYS A 295 8.98 -18.33 7.79
C LYS A 295 8.51 -17.37 6.69
N ASP A 296 9.42 -16.60 6.06
CA ASP A 296 9.14 -15.61 5.01
C ASP A 296 8.13 -14.50 5.42
N PHE A 297 8.11 -14.09 6.70
CA PHE A 297 7.27 -12.99 7.18
C PHE A 297 7.92 -11.62 7.01
N LEU A 298 9.24 -11.52 7.00
CA LEU A 298 9.97 -10.28 6.82
C LEU A 298 11.15 -10.48 5.86
N SER A 299 11.24 -9.61 4.86
CA SER A 299 12.38 -9.52 3.95
C SER A 299 12.76 -8.05 3.75
N ILE A 300 13.99 -7.69 4.08
CA ILE A 300 14.58 -6.36 3.88
C ILE A 300 15.79 -6.55 2.97
N ARG A 301 15.57 -6.34 1.67
CA ARG A 301 16.60 -6.53 0.64
C ARG A 301 16.49 -5.56 -0.54
N SER A 302 15.72 -4.49 -0.37
CA SER A 302 15.56 -3.46 -1.39
C SER A 302 15.59 -2.06 -0.80
N VAL A 303 15.79 -1.07 -1.67
CA VAL A 303 15.80 0.36 -1.35
C VAL A 303 14.89 1.10 -2.32
N LYS A 304 14.04 1.99 -1.79
CA LYS A 304 13.18 2.89 -2.55
C LYS A 304 13.91 4.20 -2.85
N LEU A 305 13.92 4.61 -4.12
CA LEU A 305 14.42 5.91 -4.59
C LEU A 305 13.33 6.68 -5.34
N TYR A 306 13.56 7.98 -5.59
CA TYR A 306 12.64 8.87 -6.32
C TYR A 306 13.34 9.65 -7.42
N ALA A 307 13.00 9.40 -8.68
CA ALA A 307 13.56 10.15 -9.80
C ALA A 307 12.80 11.47 -10.05
N ASP A 308 11.47 11.47 -9.98
CA ASP A 308 10.61 12.62 -10.31
C ASP A 308 9.36 12.72 -9.43
N GLY A 309 8.45 13.63 -9.79
CA GLY A 309 7.15 13.82 -9.14
C GLY A 309 6.01 13.02 -9.77
N ALA A 310 4.78 13.55 -9.72
CA ALA A 310 3.58 12.92 -10.23
C ALA A 310 3.02 13.61 -11.48
N LEU A 311 2.26 12.88 -12.30
CA LEU A 311 1.70 13.40 -13.56
C LEU A 311 0.64 14.48 -13.29
N GLY A 312 -0.27 14.25 -12.33
CA GLY A 312 -1.39 15.13 -12.03
C GLY A 312 -0.97 16.56 -11.63
N SER A 313 0.05 16.67 -10.78
CA SER A 313 0.62 17.95 -10.30
C SER A 313 1.64 18.58 -11.25
N ARG A 314 1.85 18.00 -12.45
CA ARG A 314 2.89 18.39 -13.40
C ARG A 314 4.32 18.28 -12.86
N GLY A 315 4.54 17.38 -11.91
CA GLY A 315 5.86 17.11 -11.32
C GLY A 315 6.65 16.01 -12.01
N ALA A 316 6.00 15.15 -12.80
CA ALA A 316 6.66 14.06 -13.53
C ALA A 316 7.61 14.61 -14.61
N ALA A 317 8.84 14.12 -14.66
CA ALA A 317 9.85 14.67 -15.57
C ALA A 317 9.63 14.13 -16.99
N LEU A 318 9.35 15.01 -17.95
CA LEU A 318 9.02 14.66 -19.33
C LEU A 318 10.16 14.99 -20.31
N LEU A 319 10.26 14.23 -21.41
CA LEU A 319 11.23 14.48 -22.50
C LEU A 319 10.90 15.72 -23.31
N ALA A 320 9.63 16.13 -23.31
CA ALA A 320 9.11 17.34 -23.94
C ALA A 320 8.15 18.04 -22.97
N PRO A 321 7.88 19.36 -23.13
CA PRO A 321 6.98 20.07 -22.22
C PRO A 321 5.58 19.44 -22.11
N TYR A 322 4.90 19.67 -21.00
CA TYR A 322 3.50 19.29 -20.82
C TYR A 322 2.65 19.90 -21.94
N SER A 323 1.68 19.14 -22.46
CA SER A 323 0.83 19.60 -23.56
C SER A 323 -0.09 20.75 -23.14
N ASP A 324 -0.47 20.81 -21.86
CA ASP A 324 -1.30 21.87 -21.26
C ASP A 324 -0.50 22.90 -20.45
N ASP A 325 0.83 22.81 -20.47
CA ASP A 325 1.77 23.73 -19.81
C ASP A 325 3.11 23.73 -20.56
N ILE A 326 3.16 24.46 -21.67
CA ILE A 326 4.19 24.35 -22.72
C ILE A 326 5.60 24.81 -22.29
N GLN A 327 5.74 25.42 -21.11
CA GLN A 327 7.04 25.84 -20.56
C GLN A 327 7.57 24.89 -19.49
N ASN A 328 6.78 23.90 -19.10
CA ASN A 328 7.05 23.02 -17.98
C ASN A 328 7.41 21.62 -18.48
N THR A 329 8.53 21.05 -18.02
CA THR A 329 8.95 19.67 -18.31
C THR A 329 8.94 18.78 -17.05
N GLY A 330 8.31 19.24 -15.98
CA GLY A 330 8.31 18.60 -14.67
C GLY A 330 9.63 18.77 -13.92
N LEU A 331 9.79 17.98 -12.86
CA LEU A 331 10.84 18.14 -11.85
C LEU A 331 11.62 16.84 -11.68
N LEU A 332 12.95 16.95 -11.63
CA LEU A 332 13.78 15.87 -11.10
C LEU A 332 13.87 16.03 -9.59
N ARG A 333 13.42 15.01 -8.85
CA ARG A 333 13.49 14.98 -7.39
C ARG A 333 14.88 14.62 -6.90
N THR A 334 15.57 13.75 -7.62
CA THR A 334 16.98 13.42 -7.39
C THR A 334 17.77 13.83 -8.64
N PRO A 335 18.83 14.64 -8.50
CA PRO A 335 19.71 14.97 -9.61
C PRO A 335 20.27 13.71 -10.27
N THR A 336 20.48 13.73 -11.59
CA THR A 336 20.94 12.54 -12.34
C THR A 336 22.26 11.98 -11.82
N SER A 337 23.22 12.83 -11.43
CA SER A 337 24.50 12.40 -10.83
C SER A 337 24.31 11.63 -9.53
N ASP A 338 23.35 12.06 -8.72
CA ASP A 338 23.07 11.50 -7.41
C ASP A 338 22.31 10.18 -7.59
N LEU A 339 21.39 10.12 -8.55
CA LEU A 339 20.70 8.90 -8.94
C LEU A 339 21.69 7.82 -9.40
N ASP A 340 22.61 8.14 -10.31
CA ASP A 340 23.66 7.23 -10.76
C ASP A 340 24.50 6.69 -9.59
N THR A 341 24.89 7.60 -8.68
CA THR A 341 25.72 7.29 -7.52
C THR A 341 24.97 6.37 -6.55
N LEU A 342 23.72 6.69 -6.24
CA LEU A 342 22.86 5.91 -5.34
C LEU A 342 22.57 4.52 -5.92
N VAL A 343 22.16 4.43 -7.20
CA VAL A 343 21.92 3.16 -7.88
C VAL A 343 23.18 2.30 -7.83
N HIS A 344 24.33 2.83 -8.23
CA HIS A 344 25.59 2.06 -8.17
C HIS A 344 25.92 1.61 -6.74
N HIS A 345 25.81 2.51 -5.75
CA HIS A 345 26.10 2.20 -4.35
C HIS A 345 25.24 1.06 -3.81
N ILE A 346 23.91 1.13 -3.98
CA ILE A 346 22.98 0.13 -3.46
C ILE A 346 23.20 -1.23 -4.16
N LEU A 347 23.35 -1.22 -5.49
CA LEU A 347 23.62 -2.45 -6.25
C LEU A 347 24.94 -3.10 -5.83
N SER A 348 25.98 -2.31 -5.56
CA SER A 348 27.28 -2.81 -5.10
C SER A 348 27.21 -3.51 -3.74
N LYS A 349 26.17 -3.24 -2.95
CA LYS A 349 25.88 -3.88 -1.66
C LYS A 349 24.94 -5.08 -1.80
N GLY A 350 24.53 -5.45 -3.02
CA GLY A 350 23.68 -6.60 -3.31
C GLY A 350 22.19 -6.38 -3.02
N PHE A 351 21.76 -5.13 -2.78
CA PHE A 351 20.36 -4.79 -2.57
C PHE A 351 19.66 -4.49 -3.91
N GLN A 352 18.40 -4.89 -4.02
CA GLN A 352 17.53 -4.49 -5.13
C GLN A 352 17.25 -2.98 -5.05
N VAL A 353 17.26 -2.31 -6.20
CA VAL A 353 16.91 -0.89 -6.31
C VAL A 353 15.54 -0.74 -6.97
N ASN A 354 14.66 -0.02 -6.30
CA ASN A 354 13.28 0.22 -6.69
C ASN A 354 13.08 1.73 -6.83
N VAL A 355 12.94 2.25 -8.05
CA VAL A 355 12.93 3.70 -8.28
C VAL A 355 11.56 4.17 -8.75
N HIS A 356 10.96 5.13 -8.03
CA HIS A 356 9.83 5.90 -8.52
C HIS A 356 10.23 6.66 -9.78
N ALA A 357 9.58 6.37 -10.90
CA ALA A 357 9.69 7.14 -12.13
C ALA A 357 8.35 7.15 -12.89
N ILE A 358 7.70 8.31 -12.93
CA ILE A 358 6.42 8.47 -13.63
C ILE A 358 6.64 8.97 -15.06
N GLY A 359 7.39 10.05 -15.25
CA GLY A 359 7.58 10.68 -16.56
C GLY A 359 8.56 9.92 -17.46
N ASP A 360 8.45 10.12 -18.77
CA ASP A 360 9.27 9.41 -19.76
C ASP A 360 10.76 9.78 -19.70
N LYS A 361 11.08 11.02 -19.31
CA LYS A 361 12.48 11.42 -19.03
C LYS A 361 13.00 10.76 -17.76
N ALA A 362 12.20 10.69 -16.70
CA ALA A 362 12.60 10.01 -15.47
C ALA A 362 12.87 8.53 -15.72
N ASN A 363 11.95 7.83 -16.41
CA ASN A 363 12.12 6.43 -16.79
C ASN A 363 13.42 6.20 -17.59
N ARG A 364 13.69 7.05 -18.58
CA ARG A 364 14.94 6.97 -19.35
C ARG A 364 16.18 7.12 -18.47
N LEU A 365 16.21 8.13 -17.60
CA LEU A 365 17.36 8.37 -16.71
C LEU A 365 17.58 7.21 -15.73
N VAL A 366 16.53 6.59 -15.22
CA VAL A 366 16.64 5.40 -14.36
C VAL A 366 17.20 4.21 -15.13
N LEU A 367 16.71 3.96 -16.35
CA LEU A 367 17.24 2.91 -17.22
C LEU A 367 18.73 3.15 -17.55
N ASP A 368 19.11 4.40 -17.82
CA ASP A 368 20.50 4.80 -18.06
C ASP A 368 21.37 4.54 -16.82
N ALA A 369 20.88 4.87 -15.62
CA ALA A 369 21.58 4.62 -14.36
C ALA A 369 21.83 3.12 -14.12
N PHE A 370 20.83 2.27 -14.39
CA PHE A 370 20.99 0.82 -14.33
C PHE A 370 22.01 0.31 -15.36
N GLU A 371 21.89 0.73 -16.61
CA GLU A 371 22.80 0.34 -17.68
C GLU A 371 24.25 0.73 -17.38
N LYS A 372 24.46 1.92 -16.81
CA LYS A 372 25.77 2.39 -16.34
C LYS A 372 26.30 1.54 -15.19
N ALA A 373 25.50 1.31 -14.16
CA ALA A 373 25.91 0.52 -13.00
C ALA A 373 26.23 -0.95 -13.37
N TYR A 374 25.49 -1.54 -14.31
CA TYR A 374 25.74 -2.92 -14.77
C TYR A 374 27.07 -3.13 -15.50
N LYS A 375 27.77 -2.06 -15.88
CA LYS A 375 29.14 -2.16 -16.44
C LYS A 375 30.17 -2.54 -15.39
N THR A 376 29.92 -2.24 -14.12
CA THR A 376 30.85 -2.43 -13.01
C THR A 376 30.32 -3.36 -11.93
N VAL A 377 29.00 -3.56 -11.85
CA VAL A 377 28.35 -4.42 -10.85
C VAL A 377 27.49 -5.49 -11.52
N ASN A 378 27.71 -6.76 -11.19
CA ASN A 378 26.87 -7.87 -11.67
C ASN A 378 25.53 -7.93 -10.91
N ALA A 379 24.61 -7.01 -11.23
CA ALA A 379 23.38 -6.80 -10.47
C ALA A 379 22.09 -7.02 -11.28
N LYS A 380 22.17 -7.49 -12.54
CA LYS A 380 21.00 -7.77 -13.38
C LYS A 380 20.05 -8.82 -12.77
N SER A 381 20.60 -9.74 -11.98
CA SER A 381 19.83 -10.80 -11.29
C SER A 381 19.07 -10.30 -10.06
N LEU A 382 19.33 -9.07 -9.58
CA LEU A 382 18.65 -8.51 -8.40
C LEU A 382 17.18 -8.15 -8.66
N ARG A 383 16.72 -8.27 -9.91
CA ARG A 383 15.33 -8.00 -10.34
C ARG A 383 14.92 -6.56 -10.03
N ASN A 384 15.80 -5.60 -10.34
CA ASN A 384 15.56 -4.19 -10.05
C ASN A 384 14.27 -3.69 -10.69
N ARG A 385 13.67 -2.66 -10.08
CA ARG A 385 12.33 -2.22 -10.41
C ARG A 385 12.29 -0.75 -10.75
N ILE A 386 11.42 -0.42 -11.70
CA ILE A 386 10.88 0.92 -11.81
C ILE A 386 9.46 0.89 -11.27
N GLU A 387 9.23 1.69 -10.25
CA GLU A 387 7.93 1.91 -9.64
C GLU A 387 7.13 2.90 -10.47
N HIS A 388 5.84 2.63 -10.61
CA HIS A 388 4.88 3.25 -11.51
C HIS A 388 5.10 2.89 -12.98
N ALA A 389 6.30 3.16 -13.53
CA ALA A 389 6.60 3.02 -14.96
C ALA A 389 5.44 3.58 -15.83
N GLN A 390 4.89 4.72 -15.39
CA GLN A 390 3.55 5.16 -15.76
C GLN A 390 3.53 5.79 -17.16
N VAL A 391 4.52 6.59 -17.51
CA VAL A 391 4.72 7.18 -18.82
C VAL A 391 6.11 6.79 -19.30
N VAL A 392 6.19 5.86 -20.25
CA VAL A 392 7.46 5.38 -20.80
C VAL A 392 7.49 5.69 -22.29
N SER A 393 8.58 6.26 -22.78
CA SER A 393 8.75 6.43 -24.22
C SER A 393 8.70 5.06 -24.90
N LEU A 394 8.00 4.95 -26.05
CA LEU A 394 7.93 3.68 -26.80
C LEU A 394 9.32 3.08 -27.10
N LYS A 395 10.34 3.92 -27.29
CA LYS A 395 11.73 3.48 -27.50
C LYS A 395 12.35 2.83 -26.26
N ASP A 396 11.96 3.26 -25.07
CA ASP A 396 12.50 2.79 -23.79
C ASP A 396 11.76 1.56 -23.26
N ILE A 397 10.55 1.25 -23.74
CA ILE A 397 9.79 0.05 -23.34
C ILE A 397 10.66 -1.22 -23.51
N SER A 398 11.32 -1.37 -24.66
CA SER A 398 12.19 -2.53 -24.96
C SER A 398 13.34 -2.72 -23.96
N ARG A 399 13.78 -1.63 -23.34
CA ARG A 399 14.93 -1.64 -22.43
C ARG A 399 14.62 -2.38 -21.14
N PHE A 400 13.38 -2.37 -20.67
CA PHE A 400 12.97 -3.13 -19.48
C PHE A 400 13.32 -4.61 -19.61
N LYS A 401 12.99 -5.22 -20.75
CA LYS A 401 13.34 -6.63 -21.00
C LYS A 401 14.85 -6.84 -21.08
N SER A 402 15.55 -5.99 -21.83
CA SER A 402 17.00 -6.14 -22.06
C SER A 402 17.85 -5.95 -20.79
N LEU A 403 17.39 -5.09 -19.88
CA LEU A 403 18.06 -4.78 -18.61
C LEU A 403 17.54 -5.64 -17.46
N ASN A 404 16.57 -6.53 -17.71
CA ASN A 404 15.88 -7.33 -16.71
C ASN A 404 15.26 -6.48 -15.58
N ILE A 405 14.63 -5.37 -15.96
CA ILE A 405 13.92 -4.45 -15.06
C ILE A 405 12.44 -4.85 -15.02
N ILE A 406 11.91 -4.95 -13.81
CA ILE A 406 10.49 -5.19 -13.56
C ILE A 406 9.75 -3.85 -13.63
N ALA A 407 8.61 -3.83 -14.32
CA ALA A 407 7.69 -2.71 -14.25
C ALA A 407 6.73 -2.94 -13.08
N SER A 408 6.89 -2.21 -11.97
CA SER A 408 5.93 -2.27 -10.88
C SER A 408 4.89 -1.17 -11.08
N MET A 409 3.66 -1.54 -11.41
CA MET A 409 2.66 -0.60 -11.92
C MET A 409 1.38 -0.65 -11.09
N GLN A 410 0.67 0.47 -10.99
CA GLN A 410 -0.59 0.56 -10.25
C GLN A 410 -1.77 0.66 -11.24
N PRO A 411 -2.56 -0.42 -11.44
CA PRO A 411 -3.65 -0.40 -12.41
C PRO A 411 -4.69 0.70 -12.16
N VAL A 412 -5.00 1.00 -10.89
CA VAL A 412 -6.02 1.99 -10.51
C VAL A 412 -5.63 3.41 -10.96
N HIS A 413 -4.33 3.77 -10.96
CA HIS A 413 -3.88 5.08 -11.43
C HIS A 413 -4.36 5.38 -12.84
N ALA A 414 -4.47 4.37 -13.70
CA ALA A 414 -4.96 4.57 -15.05
C ALA A 414 -6.40 5.09 -15.09
N THR A 415 -7.25 4.53 -14.24
CA THR A 415 -8.68 4.87 -14.21
C THR A 415 -8.92 6.17 -13.46
N SER A 416 -8.06 6.50 -12.50
CA SER A 416 -8.01 7.79 -11.82
C SER A 416 -7.51 8.91 -12.75
N ASP A 417 -6.46 8.63 -13.53
CA ASP A 417 -5.79 9.62 -14.37
C ASP A 417 -6.43 9.82 -15.75
N LYS A 418 -7.36 8.95 -16.16
CA LYS A 418 -7.95 8.97 -17.53
C LYS A 418 -8.55 10.32 -17.94
N ASN A 419 -8.99 11.12 -16.97
CA ASN A 419 -9.62 12.42 -17.21
C ASN A 419 -8.62 13.58 -17.34
N MET A 420 -7.32 13.34 -17.10
CA MET A 420 -6.28 14.37 -17.21
C MET A 420 -5.06 13.96 -18.04
N ALA A 421 -4.76 12.66 -18.16
CA ALA A 421 -3.50 12.20 -18.73
C ALA A 421 -3.31 12.62 -20.19
N GLU A 422 -4.37 12.60 -21.00
CA GLU A 422 -4.30 13.08 -22.40
C GLU A 422 -4.03 14.59 -22.47
N ASP A 423 -4.63 15.40 -21.60
CA ASP A 423 -4.37 16.85 -21.54
C ASP A 423 -2.92 17.13 -21.16
N ARG A 424 -2.35 16.34 -20.23
CA ARG A 424 -0.95 16.49 -19.80
C ARG A 424 0.05 16.06 -20.88
N LEU A 425 -0.21 14.96 -21.57
CA LEU A 425 0.77 14.28 -22.42
C LEU A 425 0.54 14.50 -23.91
N GLY A 426 -0.69 14.77 -24.34
CA GLY A 426 -1.12 14.65 -25.73
C GLY A 426 -1.10 13.20 -26.25
N LYS A 427 -1.78 12.99 -27.38
CA LYS A 427 -2.06 11.66 -27.95
C LYS A 427 -0.83 10.81 -28.22
N GLU A 428 0.25 11.42 -28.72
CA GLU A 428 1.43 10.66 -29.14
C GLU A 428 2.20 10.07 -27.95
N ARG A 429 2.37 10.82 -26.87
CA ARG A 429 3.05 10.33 -25.66
C ARG A 429 2.17 9.37 -24.86
N LEU A 430 0.86 9.51 -24.94
CA LEU A 430 -0.09 8.60 -24.29
C LEU A 430 0.04 7.15 -24.78
N LYS A 431 0.53 6.92 -26.00
CA LYS A 431 0.77 5.57 -26.56
C LYS A 431 1.76 4.72 -25.76
N GLY A 432 2.66 5.36 -25.00
CA GLY A 432 3.62 4.70 -24.13
C GLY A 432 3.28 4.81 -22.63
N ALA A 433 2.15 5.44 -22.31
CA ALA A 433 1.67 5.54 -20.94
C ALA A 433 0.78 4.34 -20.60
N TYR A 434 0.83 3.87 -19.34
CA TYR A 434 -0.03 2.80 -18.84
C TYR A 434 0.05 1.55 -19.75
N ALA A 435 1.25 1.24 -20.24
CA ALA A 435 1.48 0.35 -21.37
C ALA A 435 1.65 -1.13 -20.98
N TRP A 436 0.76 -1.67 -20.13
CA TRP A 436 0.90 -3.01 -19.57
C TRP A 436 0.99 -4.11 -20.63
N TYR A 437 0.10 -4.10 -21.63
CA TYR A 437 0.10 -5.15 -22.64
C TYR A 437 1.39 -5.11 -23.46
N LYS A 438 1.88 -3.92 -23.80
CA LYS A 438 3.17 -3.76 -24.49
C LYS A 438 4.34 -4.30 -23.66
N PHE A 439 4.37 -4.07 -22.35
CA PHE A 439 5.36 -4.69 -21.46
C PHE A 439 5.25 -6.21 -21.43
N LEU A 440 4.04 -6.76 -21.27
CA LEU A 440 3.82 -8.20 -21.25
C LEU A 440 4.17 -8.86 -22.58
N GLN A 441 3.88 -8.22 -23.71
CA GLN A 441 4.11 -8.75 -25.06
C GLN A 441 5.59 -9.04 -25.33
N GLN A 442 6.49 -8.21 -24.81
CA GLN A 442 7.95 -8.44 -24.89
C GLN A 442 8.50 -9.33 -23.76
N GLY A 443 7.65 -9.78 -22.83
CA GLY A 443 8.02 -10.62 -21.71
C GLY A 443 8.66 -9.88 -20.53
N THR A 444 8.37 -8.59 -20.35
CA THR A 444 8.66 -7.86 -19.10
C THR A 444 7.69 -8.33 -18.02
N ILE A 445 8.20 -8.60 -16.82
CA ILE A 445 7.37 -8.95 -15.67
C ILE A 445 6.73 -7.67 -15.12
N ILE A 446 5.43 -7.77 -14.82
CA ILE A 446 4.66 -6.70 -14.18
C ILE A 446 4.29 -7.15 -12.77
N ALA A 447 4.68 -6.34 -11.78
CA ALA A 447 4.30 -6.53 -10.39
C ALA A 447 3.31 -5.43 -9.99
N SER A 448 2.05 -5.79 -9.78
CA SER A 448 1.00 -4.80 -9.56
C SER A 448 0.86 -4.44 -8.08
N GLY A 449 0.63 -3.17 -7.82
CA GLY A 449 0.31 -2.65 -6.49
C GLY A 449 -0.79 -1.60 -6.55
N SER A 450 -1.18 -1.06 -5.40
CA SER A 450 -2.15 0.04 -5.34
C SER A 450 -1.51 1.39 -5.07
N ASP A 451 -0.31 1.44 -4.48
CA ASP A 451 0.30 2.66 -3.92
C ASP A 451 -0.55 3.26 -2.78
N PHE A 452 -1.24 2.41 -2.02
CA PHE A 452 -2.00 2.88 -0.86
C PHE A 452 -1.11 3.65 0.14
N PRO A 453 -1.62 4.70 0.78
CA PRO A 453 -3.00 5.16 0.74
C PRO A 453 -3.29 6.23 -0.33
N VAL A 454 -2.42 6.42 -1.34
CA VAL A 454 -2.73 7.32 -2.46
C VAL A 454 -4.01 6.85 -3.17
N GLU A 455 -4.06 5.56 -3.48
CA GLU A 455 -5.29 4.84 -3.85
C GLU A 455 -5.75 3.90 -2.73
N LEU A 456 -6.96 3.36 -2.89
CA LEU A 456 -7.47 2.34 -1.98
C LEU A 456 -6.71 1.02 -2.16
N ALA A 457 -6.35 0.38 -1.05
CA ALA A 457 -5.58 -0.86 -1.02
C ALA A 457 -6.26 -2.09 -1.66
N ASN A 458 -7.55 -2.02 -1.99
CA ASN A 458 -8.31 -3.18 -2.46
C ASN A 458 -7.84 -3.66 -3.84
N VAL A 459 -7.14 -4.81 -3.85
CA VAL A 459 -6.60 -5.45 -5.07
C VAL A 459 -7.68 -5.71 -6.13
N PHE A 460 -8.94 -5.95 -5.74
CA PHE A 460 -10.02 -6.14 -6.71
C PHE A 460 -10.37 -4.87 -7.50
N HIS A 461 -10.09 -3.68 -6.96
CA HIS A 461 -10.14 -2.44 -7.75
C HIS A 461 -9.03 -2.45 -8.81
N GLY A 462 -7.82 -2.88 -8.44
CA GLY A 462 -6.69 -3.03 -9.35
C GLY A 462 -6.95 -4.07 -10.45
N LEU A 463 -7.50 -5.24 -10.11
CA LEU A 463 -7.88 -6.27 -11.08
C LEU A 463 -8.93 -5.74 -12.06
N HIS A 464 -9.97 -5.07 -11.57
CA HIS A 464 -10.98 -4.45 -12.42
C HIS A 464 -10.36 -3.43 -13.38
N ALA A 465 -9.51 -2.52 -12.88
CA ALA A 465 -8.85 -1.51 -13.70
C ALA A 465 -7.88 -2.11 -14.74
N ALA A 466 -7.13 -3.16 -14.40
CA ALA A 466 -6.21 -3.84 -15.31
C ALA A 466 -6.93 -4.57 -16.44
N ILE A 467 -8.05 -5.24 -16.14
CA ILE A 467 -8.79 -6.09 -17.08
C ILE A 467 -9.73 -5.25 -17.95
N THR A 468 -10.47 -4.32 -17.34
CA THR A 468 -11.52 -3.57 -18.03
C THR A 468 -11.04 -2.24 -18.58
N ARG A 469 -10.04 -1.63 -17.92
CA ARG A 469 -9.61 -0.23 -18.11
C ARG A 469 -10.74 0.78 -17.86
N GLN A 470 -11.64 0.46 -16.93
CA GLN A 470 -12.81 1.29 -16.60
C GLN A 470 -12.79 1.70 -15.13
N ASP A 471 -13.42 2.82 -14.80
CA ASP A 471 -13.67 3.20 -13.40
C ASP A 471 -14.80 2.37 -12.77
N HIS A 472 -15.12 2.62 -11.49
CA HIS A 472 -16.19 1.91 -10.78
C HIS A 472 -17.61 2.20 -11.30
N THR A 473 -17.77 3.20 -12.19
CA THR A 473 -19.01 3.42 -12.95
C THR A 473 -19.02 2.71 -14.31
N ASN A 474 -17.99 1.89 -14.56
CA ASN A 474 -17.71 1.18 -15.80
C ASN A 474 -17.54 2.11 -17.01
N GLN A 475 -16.92 3.27 -16.79
CA GLN A 475 -16.60 4.24 -17.84
C GLN A 475 -15.09 4.37 -18.09
N PRO A 476 -14.68 4.70 -19.33
CA PRO A 476 -15.50 4.75 -20.54
C PRO A 476 -15.91 3.34 -20.99
N LYS A 477 -17.04 3.22 -21.70
CA LYS A 477 -17.43 1.96 -22.35
C LYS A 477 -16.30 1.46 -23.26
N GLY A 478 -15.93 0.19 -23.13
CA GLY A 478 -14.83 -0.41 -23.89
C GLY A 478 -13.45 -0.23 -23.26
N GLY A 479 -13.31 0.65 -22.25
CA GLY A 479 -12.07 0.86 -21.50
C GLY A 479 -11.16 1.94 -22.09
N TRP A 480 -10.48 2.67 -21.22
CA TRP A 480 -9.52 3.71 -21.59
C TRP A 480 -8.17 3.10 -21.98
N LEU A 481 -7.62 3.44 -23.15
CA LEU A 481 -6.46 2.73 -23.72
C LEU A 481 -6.70 1.21 -23.76
N ALA A 482 -7.76 0.80 -24.47
CA ALA A 482 -8.25 -0.58 -24.47
C ALA A 482 -7.23 -1.62 -24.98
N ASP A 483 -6.28 -1.21 -25.81
CA ASP A 483 -5.20 -2.08 -26.30
C ASP A 483 -4.20 -2.48 -25.19
N GLU A 484 -4.26 -1.83 -24.02
CA GLU A 484 -3.42 -2.13 -22.86
C GLU A 484 -4.11 -3.01 -21.81
N LYS A 485 -5.26 -3.60 -22.14
CA LYS A 485 -5.96 -4.55 -21.26
C LYS A 485 -5.10 -5.78 -20.96
N MET A 486 -5.14 -6.20 -19.70
CA MET A 486 -4.68 -7.53 -19.30
C MET A 486 -5.82 -8.55 -19.41
N THR A 487 -5.47 -9.80 -19.72
CA THR A 487 -6.37 -10.92 -19.45
C THR A 487 -6.54 -11.13 -17.92
N PRO A 488 -7.65 -11.75 -17.46
CA PRO A 488 -7.82 -12.06 -16.04
C PRO A 488 -6.66 -12.86 -15.44
N ALA A 489 -6.10 -13.81 -16.20
CA ALA A 489 -4.94 -14.60 -15.77
C ALA A 489 -3.68 -13.74 -15.56
N GLN A 490 -3.37 -12.83 -16.50
CA GLN A 490 -2.24 -11.91 -16.37
C GLN A 490 -2.43 -10.96 -15.19
N ALA A 491 -3.63 -10.40 -15.03
CA ALA A 491 -3.95 -9.49 -13.95
C ALA A 491 -3.81 -10.18 -12.58
N LEU A 492 -4.41 -11.36 -12.40
CA LEU A 492 -4.27 -12.13 -11.15
C LEU A 492 -2.80 -12.47 -10.87
N ARG A 493 -2.04 -12.89 -11.89
CA ARG A 493 -0.62 -13.22 -11.73
C ARG A 493 0.20 -12.02 -11.26
N SER A 494 -0.10 -10.82 -11.78
CA SER A 494 0.57 -9.56 -11.40
C SER A 494 0.39 -9.18 -9.93
N PHE A 495 -0.71 -9.59 -9.29
CA PHE A 495 -1.00 -9.39 -7.86
C PHE A 495 -0.71 -10.64 -7.00
N THR A 496 -0.06 -11.67 -7.56
CA THR A 496 0.26 -12.91 -6.85
C THR A 496 1.66 -13.38 -7.21
N LEU A 497 1.80 -14.29 -8.18
CA LEU A 497 3.07 -14.93 -8.50
C LEU A 497 4.14 -13.96 -9.04
N ASP A 498 3.77 -12.98 -9.85
CA ASP A 498 4.71 -11.99 -10.40
C ASP A 498 5.13 -10.95 -9.37
N ALA A 499 4.24 -10.59 -8.46
CA ALA A 499 4.59 -9.80 -7.29
C ALA A 499 5.57 -10.58 -6.39
N ALA A 500 5.30 -11.85 -6.08
CA ALA A 500 6.23 -12.71 -5.35
C ALA A 500 7.58 -12.83 -6.07
N TYR A 501 7.59 -12.94 -7.40
CA TYR A 501 8.81 -12.93 -8.20
C TYR A 501 9.58 -11.62 -8.05
N ALA A 502 8.91 -10.47 -8.06
CA ALA A 502 9.58 -9.18 -7.86
C ALA A 502 10.28 -9.05 -6.49
N ALA A 503 9.83 -9.80 -5.48
CA ALA A 503 10.44 -9.85 -4.14
C ALA A 503 11.43 -11.02 -3.91
N HIS A 504 11.68 -11.86 -4.93
CA HIS A 504 12.43 -13.12 -4.80
C HIS A 504 11.78 -14.13 -3.83
N GLN A 505 10.46 -14.21 -3.86
CA GLN A 505 9.62 -15.04 -3.01
C GLN A 505 8.75 -16.03 -3.80
N GLU A 506 8.87 -16.10 -5.13
CA GLU A 506 8.04 -16.94 -6.00
C GLU A 506 8.16 -18.44 -5.73
N LYS A 507 9.21 -18.87 -5.02
CA LYS A 507 9.41 -20.28 -4.64
C LYS A 507 8.56 -20.67 -3.43
N THR A 508 8.15 -19.71 -2.61
CA THR A 508 7.40 -19.97 -1.37
C THR A 508 6.04 -19.29 -1.34
N LEU A 509 5.80 -18.27 -2.18
CA LEU A 509 4.57 -17.46 -2.22
C LEU A 509 3.98 -17.35 -3.63
N GLY A 510 2.81 -16.71 -3.72
CA GLY A 510 2.20 -16.23 -4.97
C GLY A 510 1.44 -17.28 -5.79
N SER A 511 1.43 -18.54 -5.36
CA SER A 511 0.57 -19.59 -5.91
C SER A 511 0.34 -20.69 -4.88
N LEU A 512 -0.55 -21.62 -5.21
CA LEU A 512 -0.91 -22.78 -4.38
C LEU A 512 -0.27 -24.06 -4.97
N GLU A 513 1.00 -23.97 -5.36
CA GLU A 513 1.82 -25.11 -5.76
C GLU A 513 2.37 -25.83 -4.51
N THR A 514 2.56 -27.15 -4.59
CA THR A 514 3.11 -27.97 -3.49
C THR A 514 4.40 -27.37 -2.90
N GLY A 515 4.48 -27.33 -1.57
CA GLY A 515 5.63 -26.80 -0.81
C GLY A 515 5.62 -25.29 -0.58
N LYS A 516 4.73 -24.55 -1.25
CA LYS A 516 4.52 -23.11 -0.96
C LYS A 516 3.70 -22.91 0.29
N TRP A 517 3.75 -21.71 0.86
CA TRP A 517 2.87 -21.35 1.96
C TRP A 517 1.40 -21.40 1.53
N ALA A 518 0.55 -21.97 2.38
CA ALA A 518 -0.89 -22.00 2.22
C ALA A 518 -1.48 -20.62 2.56
N ASP A 519 -1.12 -19.64 1.73
CA ASP A 519 -1.68 -18.30 1.75
C ASP A 519 -2.78 -18.23 0.69
N PHE A 520 -4.03 -18.02 1.09
CA PHE A 520 -5.18 -18.01 0.19
C PHE A 520 -6.32 -17.13 0.70
N VAL A 521 -7.24 -16.81 -0.19
CA VAL A 521 -8.45 -16.04 0.10
C VAL A 521 -9.69 -16.74 -0.41
N LEU A 522 -10.81 -16.60 0.30
CA LEU A 522 -12.14 -16.99 -0.15
C LEU A 522 -12.94 -15.75 -0.52
N ILE A 523 -13.57 -15.75 -1.69
CA ILE A 523 -14.29 -14.60 -2.22
C ILE A 523 -15.69 -14.96 -2.73
N ASN A 524 -16.53 -13.93 -2.83
CA ASN A 524 -17.95 -14.08 -3.15
C ASN A 524 -18.30 -14.28 -4.63
N GLN A 525 -17.35 -14.11 -5.56
CA GLN A 525 -17.64 -14.17 -7.00
C GLN A 525 -16.45 -14.64 -7.84
N ASP A 526 -16.74 -15.08 -9.07
CA ASP A 526 -15.72 -15.48 -10.05
C ASP A 526 -15.09 -14.25 -10.71
N VAL A 527 -13.82 -13.98 -10.41
CA VAL A 527 -13.06 -12.87 -11.02
C VAL A 527 -12.31 -13.27 -12.30
N ILE A 528 -12.40 -14.52 -12.72
CA ILE A 528 -11.69 -15.08 -13.89
C ILE A 528 -12.63 -15.25 -15.08
N HIS A 529 -13.83 -15.76 -14.85
CA HIS A 529 -14.83 -16.05 -15.89
C HIS A 529 -16.17 -15.33 -15.67
N GLY A 530 -16.33 -14.63 -14.55
CA GLY A 530 -17.55 -13.90 -14.24
C GLY A 530 -17.72 -12.61 -15.04
N LYS A 531 -18.53 -11.70 -14.52
CA LYS A 531 -18.78 -10.40 -15.17
C LYS A 531 -17.68 -9.41 -14.80
N MET A 532 -16.84 -9.07 -15.78
CA MET A 532 -15.63 -8.27 -15.58
C MET A 532 -15.91 -6.89 -14.97
N GLU A 533 -17.05 -6.28 -15.32
CA GLU A 533 -17.51 -4.99 -14.81
C GLU A 533 -17.86 -4.98 -13.31
N ASP A 534 -18.06 -6.15 -12.70
CA ASP A 534 -18.41 -6.31 -11.30
C ASP A 534 -17.22 -6.74 -10.44
N ILE A 535 -16.02 -6.96 -11.00
CA ILE A 535 -14.83 -7.40 -10.26
C ILE A 535 -14.52 -6.47 -9.07
N TRP A 536 -14.65 -5.15 -9.21
CA TRP A 536 -14.35 -4.19 -8.13
C TRP A 536 -15.27 -4.36 -6.90
N LYS A 537 -16.43 -5.02 -7.07
CA LYS A 537 -17.40 -5.31 -5.99
C LYS A 537 -17.06 -6.58 -5.21
N THR A 538 -15.98 -7.27 -5.55
CA THR A 538 -15.58 -8.51 -4.89
C THR A 538 -15.38 -8.28 -3.39
N GLN A 539 -15.88 -9.21 -2.60
CA GLN A 539 -15.74 -9.21 -1.15
C GLN A 539 -14.94 -10.44 -0.73
N VAL A 540 -13.99 -10.23 0.17
CA VAL A 540 -13.24 -11.30 0.84
C VAL A 540 -14.04 -11.80 2.03
N PHE A 541 -14.27 -13.11 2.07
CA PHE A 541 -14.87 -13.79 3.21
C PHE A 541 -13.83 -14.29 4.19
N GLU A 542 -12.72 -14.84 3.70
CA GLU A 542 -11.64 -15.33 4.54
C GLU A 542 -10.27 -14.99 3.96
N THR A 543 -9.31 -14.75 4.85
CA THR A 543 -7.90 -14.58 4.50
C THR A 543 -7.07 -15.52 5.36
N TRP A 544 -6.28 -16.35 4.70
CA TRP A 544 -5.42 -17.34 5.32
C TRP A 544 -3.97 -16.98 5.05
N VAL A 545 -3.15 -17.02 6.10
CA VAL A 545 -1.69 -16.80 6.03
C VAL A 545 -1.02 -17.98 6.71
N SER A 546 -0.13 -18.66 6.00
CA SER A 546 0.58 -19.84 6.49
C SER A 546 -0.37 -20.93 7.02
N GLY A 547 -1.49 -21.17 6.32
CA GLY A 547 -2.48 -22.17 6.74
C GLY A 547 -3.27 -21.81 8.01
N GLU A 548 -3.20 -20.56 8.46
CA GLU A 548 -4.01 -20.06 9.58
C GLU A 548 -5.01 -19.01 9.09
N LYS A 549 -6.28 -19.14 9.51
CA LYS A 549 -7.31 -18.15 9.22
C LYS A 549 -7.03 -16.88 10.02
N ARG A 550 -6.58 -15.82 9.34
CA ARG A 550 -6.24 -14.51 9.95
C ARG A 550 -7.36 -13.48 9.83
N TYR A 551 -8.33 -13.72 8.95
CA TYR A 551 -9.54 -12.91 8.84
C TYR A 551 -10.74 -13.77 8.45
N THR A 552 -11.90 -13.44 9.02
CA THR A 552 -13.22 -13.91 8.60
C THR A 552 -14.14 -12.72 8.57
N LYS A 553 -14.90 -12.57 7.50
CA LYS A 553 -15.96 -11.57 7.40
C LYS A 553 -17.16 -12.01 8.25
N ASN A 554 -17.53 -11.16 9.20
CA ASN A 554 -18.71 -11.35 10.05
C ASN A 554 -20.02 -11.26 9.27
#